data_AF-A0A7S2HK89-F1
#
_entry.id   AF-A0A7S2HK89-F1
#
_cell.length_a   1.000
_cell.length_b   1.000
_cell.length_c   1.000
_cell.angle_alpha   90.00
_cell.angle_beta   90.00
_cell.angle_gamma   90.00
#
_symmetry.space_group_name_H-M   'P 1'
#
loop_
_entity.id
_entity.type
_entity.pdbx_description
1 polymer ?
#
loop_
_entity_poly.entity_id
_entity_poly.type
_entity_poly.pdbx_seq_one_letter_code
_entity_poly.pdbx_strand_id
1 'polypeptide(L)'
;DGEQEAARVYLKVLHSASCDIEALPPELRWLCLAPGSAEQDAGRLTWQVGRNPHKEFFEAWLPNPDESSCISRKALEIKCTPSTGEITLLACGMNPLLVDDSQALAKGDEVMLRNGAEIAFMFETKVLLRLRFSATFPSPLATSCPRTSPPLTSASTDAGSNGAGACSSVPSAD
;
A
#
# COMPACT_ATOMS: atom_id res chain seq x y z
N ASP A 1 14.92 7.65 -26.72
CA ASP A 1 14.43 8.20 -25.45
C ASP A 1 14.12 7.05 -24.52
N GLY A 2 14.64 7.07 -23.30
CA GLY A 2 14.29 6.07 -22.30
C GLY A 2 13.13 6.59 -21.46
N GLU A 3 11.93 6.03 -21.65
CA GLU A 3 10.83 6.24 -20.71
C GLU A 3 11.25 5.71 -19.34
N GLN A 4 11.63 6.61 -18.43
CA GLN A 4 11.77 6.25 -17.02
C GLN A 4 10.38 5.88 -16.53
N GLU A 5 10.16 4.60 -16.22
CA GLU A 5 8.91 4.09 -15.67
C GLU A 5 8.67 4.77 -14.32
N ALA A 6 7.84 5.82 -14.31
CA ALA A 6 7.62 6.62 -13.12
C ALA A 6 6.94 5.80 -12.02
N ALA A 7 7.33 6.03 -10.77
CA ALA A 7 6.66 5.45 -9.61
C ALA A 7 5.16 5.79 -9.61
N ARG A 8 4.31 4.76 -9.51
CA ARG A 8 2.86 4.87 -9.53
C ARG A 8 2.30 4.44 -8.19
N VAL A 9 1.47 5.30 -7.58
CA VAL A 9 0.86 5.05 -6.28
C VAL A 9 -0.65 5.18 -6.41
N TYR A 10 -1.38 4.21 -5.86
CA TYR A 10 -2.84 4.10 -5.96
C TYR A 10 -3.47 3.84 -4.59
N LEU A 11 -4.66 4.40 -4.40
CA LEU A 11 -5.53 4.12 -3.26
C LEU A 11 -6.88 3.61 -3.78
N LYS A 12 -7.20 2.34 -3.52
CA LYS A 12 -8.52 1.75 -3.85
C LYS A 12 -9.50 1.99 -2.71
N VAL A 13 -10.72 2.46 -2.97
CA VAL A 13 -11.75 2.47 -1.91
C VAL A 13 -12.25 1.04 -1.61
N LEU A 14 -12.37 0.72 -0.32
CA LEU A 14 -12.83 -0.58 0.20
C LEU A 14 -14.10 -0.46 1.05
N HIS A 15 -14.27 0.64 1.78
CA HIS A 15 -15.47 0.93 2.58
C HIS A 15 -15.74 2.43 2.59
N SER A 16 -17.02 2.81 2.52
CA SER A 16 -17.52 4.15 2.83
C SER A 16 -18.73 4.03 3.76
N ALA A 17 -18.88 4.95 4.69
CA ALA A 17 -20.05 5.05 5.57
C ALA A 17 -21.31 5.58 4.88
N SER A 18 -21.18 6.32 3.76
CA SER A 18 -22.31 7.02 3.10
C SER A 18 -22.51 6.72 1.61
N CYS A 19 -21.72 5.83 0.99
CA CYS A 19 -21.99 5.35 -0.36
C CYS A 19 -21.77 3.84 -0.55
N ASP A 20 -22.54 3.21 -1.43
CA ASP A 20 -22.22 1.90 -1.97
C ASP A 20 -21.10 2.03 -3.03
N ILE A 21 -19.97 1.35 -2.79
CA ILE A 21 -18.80 1.37 -3.66
C ILE A 21 -19.06 0.63 -4.97
N GLU A 22 -19.93 -0.38 -4.96
CA GLU A 22 -20.27 -1.13 -6.17
C GLU A 22 -21.20 -0.35 -7.11
N ALA A 23 -21.85 0.72 -6.60
CA ALA A 23 -22.56 1.71 -7.41
C ALA A 23 -21.67 2.83 -7.97
N LEU A 24 -20.42 3.00 -7.48
CA LEU A 24 -19.52 4.05 -7.98
C LEU A 24 -18.99 3.71 -9.39
N PRO A 25 -18.83 4.72 -10.28
CA PRO A 25 -18.08 4.57 -11.53
C PRO A 25 -16.70 3.96 -11.31
N PRO A 26 -16.22 3.03 -12.16
CA PRO A 26 -14.96 2.32 -11.95
C PRO A 26 -13.75 3.25 -11.72
N GLU A 27 -13.64 4.32 -12.50
CA GLU A 27 -12.64 5.38 -12.41
C GLU A 27 -12.61 6.08 -11.04
N LEU A 28 -13.75 6.21 -10.35
CA LEU A 28 -13.81 6.80 -9.01
C LEU A 28 -13.49 5.80 -7.89
N ARG A 29 -13.35 4.50 -8.18
CA ARG A 29 -12.96 3.50 -7.16
C ARG A 29 -11.46 3.49 -6.85
N TRP A 30 -10.65 4.17 -7.65
CA TRP A 30 -9.19 4.18 -7.55
C TRP A 30 -8.65 5.61 -7.68
N LEU A 31 -8.07 6.12 -6.61
CA LEU A 31 -7.34 7.38 -6.65
C LEU A 31 -5.89 7.12 -7.05
N CYS A 32 -5.52 7.57 -8.26
CA CYS A 32 -4.13 7.62 -8.72
C CYS A 32 -3.44 8.87 -8.16
N LEU A 33 -2.34 8.70 -7.44
CA LEU A 33 -1.61 9.81 -6.84
C LEU A 33 -0.48 10.26 -7.79
N ALA A 34 -0.62 11.47 -8.33
CA ALA A 34 0.49 12.17 -8.97
C ALA A 34 1.53 12.55 -7.91
N PRO A 35 2.85 12.32 -8.13
CA PRO A 35 3.87 12.79 -7.21
C PRO A 35 3.74 14.30 -7.02
N GLY A 36 3.75 14.74 -5.77
CA GLY A 36 3.83 16.16 -5.46
C GLY A 36 5.10 16.76 -6.06
N SER A 37 5.12 18.08 -6.22
CA SER A 37 6.35 18.80 -6.54
C SER A 37 7.44 18.35 -5.57
N ALA A 38 8.51 17.76 -6.09
CA ALA A 38 9.63 17.31 -5.28
C ALA A 38 10.39 18.55 -4.79
N GLU A 39 9.88 19.19 -3.73
CA GLU A 39 10.55 20.27 -3.01
C GLU A 39 11.81 19.73 -2.32
N GLN A 40 12.87 19.60 -3.11
CA GLN A 40 14.29 19.54 -2.75
C GLN A 40 14.75 18.57 -1.64
N ASP A 41 13.87 17.73 -1.06
CA ASP A 41 14.20 16.84 0.05
C ASP A 41 14.88 15.55 -0.45
N ALA A 42 16.18 15.68 -0.77
CA ALA A 42 17.14 14.59 -0.89
C ALA A 42 16.75 13.39 -1.78
N GLY A 43 15.94 13.61 -2.82
CA GLY A 43 15.50 12.55 -3.74
C GLY A 43 14.32 11.71 -3.26
N ARG A 44 13.61 12.15 -2.22
CA ARG A 44 12.35 11.51 -1.78
C ARG A 44 11.18 11.96 -2.65
N LEU A 45 10.26 11.02 -2.91
CA LEU A 45 8.99 11.30 -3.56
C LEU A 45 7.90 11.39 -2.49
N THR A 46 7.05 12.41 -2.56
CA THR A 46 5.96 12.63 -1.60
C THR A 46 4.63 12.82 -2.32
N TRP A 47 3.58 12.17 -1.84
CA TRP A 47 2.21 12.27 -2.34
C TRP A 47 1.30 12.75 -1.21
N GLN A 48 0.55 13.83 -1.44
CA GLN A 48 -0.42 14.35 -0.47
C GLN A 48 -1.80 13.73 -0.72
N VAL A 49 -2.49 13.37 0.35
CA VAL A 49 -3.84 12.79 0.29
C VAL A 49 -4.76 13.51 1.28
N GLY A 50 -5.93 13.92 0.79
CA GLY A 50 -6.96 14.60 1.56
C GLY A 50 -7.93 15.36 0.65
N ARG A 51 -8.90 16.05 1.24
CA ARG A 51 -9.96 16.75 0.49
C ARG A 51 -9.48 17.87 -0.43
N ASN A 52 -8.31 18.46 -0.18
CA ASN A 52 -7.84 19.59 -1.00
C ASN A 52 -7.25 19.15 -2.34
N PRO A 53 -6.28 18.21 -2.40
CA PRO A 53 -5.79 17.71 -3.69
C PRO A 53 -6.80 16.82 -4.43
N HIS A 54 -7.68 16.09 -3.71
CA HIS A 54 -8.53 15.04 -4.30
C HIS A 54 -10.03 15.24 -4.02
N LYS A 55 -10.50 16.49 -4.09
CA LYS A 55 -11.87 16.90 -3.70
C LYS A 55 -12.95 15.99 -4.29
N GLU A 56 -12.90 15.77 -5.60
CA GLU A 56 -13.86 14.95 -6.36
C GLU A 56 -14.01 13.53 -5.83
N PHE A 57 -12.89 12.85 -5.53
CA PHE A 57 -12.90 11.51 -4.96
C PHE A 57 -13.52 11.49 -3.56
N PHE A 58 -13.18 12.44 -2.70
CA PHE A 58 -13.76 12.50 -1.36
C PHE A 58 -15.24 12.91 -1.36
N GLU A 59 -15.71 13.70 -2.33
CA GLU A 59 -17.14 14.01 -2.50
C GLU A 59 -17.92 12.83 -3.09
N ALA A 60 -17.30 12.02 -3.96
CA ALA A 60 -17.90 10.79 -4.47
C ALA A 60 -17.95 9.66 -3.41
N TRP A 61 -16.87 9.52 -2.61
CA TRP A 61 -16.79 8.50 -1.56
C TRP A 61 -17.58 8.87 -0.31
N LEU A 62 -17.67 10.15 0.06
CA LEU A 62 -18.41 10.62 1.22
C LEU A 62 -19.39 11.72 0.76
N PRO A 63 -20.50 11.35 0.10
CA PRO A 63 -21.49 12.31 -0.40
C PRO A 63 -22.20 13.09 0.73
N ASN A 64 -22.13 12.59 1.97
CA ASN A 64 -22.55 13.35 3.15
C ASN A 64 -21.53 14.47 3.44
N PRO A 65 -21.91 15.77 3.37
CA PRO A 65 -21.01 16.88 3.63
C PRO A 65 -20.43 16.86 5.05
N ASP A 66 -21.17 16.37 6.04
CA ASP A 66 -20.71 16.32 7.43
C ASP A 66 -19.56 15.30 7.58
N GLU A 67 -19.71 14.10 7.02
CA GLU A 67 -18.67 13.05 7.03
C GLU A 67 -17.43 13.45 6.22
N SER A 68 -17.62 14.01 5.03
CA SER A 68 -16.48 14.50 4.26
C SER A 68 -15.77 15.64 5.01
N SER A 69 -16.49 16.50 5.74
CA SER A 69 -15.90 17.57 6.55
C SER A 69 -14.93 17.06 7.63
N CYS A 70 -15.19 15.86 8.17
CA CYS A 70 -14.30 15.19 9.13
C CYS A 70 -12.96 14.76 8.51
N ILE A 71 -12.88 14.56 7.19
CA ILE A 71 -11.60 14.31 6.52
C ILE A 71 -10.81 15.62 6.45
N SER A 72 -9.54 15.60 6.82
CA SER A 72 -8.68 16.80 6.75
C SER A 72 -8.33 17.19 5.30
N ARG A 73 -8.14 18.49 5.05
CA ARG A 73 -7.74 19.03 3.73
C ARG A 73 -6.45 18.38 3.21
N LYS A 74 -5.49 18.18 4.12
CA LYS A 74 -4.32 17.30 3.99
C LYS A 74 -4.44 16.31 5.14
N ALA A 75 -4.80 15.06 4.86
CA ALA A 75 -5.10 14.04 5.87
C ALA A 75 -3.92 13.11 6.12
N LEU A 76 -3.16 12.77 5.07
CA LEU A 76 -1.90 12.06 5.18
C LEU A 76 -0.94 12.44 4.06
N GLU A 77 0.33 12.12 4.26
CA GLU A 77 1.36 12.07 3.22
C GLU A 77 1.90 10.65 3.10
N ILE A 78 2.07 10.20 1.87
CA ILE A 78 2.85 9.00 1.56
C ILE A 78 4.21 9.49 1.08
N LYS A 79 5.29 8.97 1.63
CA LYS A 79 6.66 9.25 1.19
C LYS A 79 7.28 7.96 0.67
N CYS A 80 8.09 8.04 -0.36
CA CYS A 80 8.96 6.95 -0.81
C CYS A 80 10.40 7.45 -0.88
N THR A 81 11.33 6.63 -0.41
CA THR A 81 12.77 6.80 -0.60
C THR A 81 13.23 5.85 -1.71
N PRO A 82 13.38 6.30 -2.98
CA PRO A 82 13.61 5.40 -4.12
C PRO A 82 14.89 4.58 -4.04
N SER A 83 15.89 5.04 -3.28
CA SER A 83 17.16 4.33 -3.06
C SER A 83 17.03 3.12 -2.12
N THR A 84 16.05 3.11 -1.20
CA THR A 84 15.78 1.98 -0.29
C THR A 84 14.52 1.21 -0.67
N GLY A 85 13.63 1.82 -1.47
CA GLY A 85 12.29 1.30 -1.74
C GLY A 85 11.33 1.42 -0.55
N GLU A 86 11.76 2.07 0.54
CA GLU A 86 10.94 2.24 1.74
C GLU A 86 9.82 3.26 1.49
N ILE A 87 8.61 2.87 1.89
CA ILE A 87 7.41 3.69 1.80
C ILE A 87 6.94 3.96 3.22
N THR A 88 6.70 5.22 3.55
CA THR A 88 6.12 5.62 4.83
C THR A 88 4.84 6.41 4.65
N LEU A 89 3.97 6.37 5.65
CA LEU A 89 2.74 7.15 5.77
C LEU A 89 2.87 8.04 6.99
N LEU A 90 2.76 9.36 6.79
CA LEU A 90 2.72 10.38 7.83
C LEU A 90 1.28 10.89 8.01
N ALA A 91 0.72 10.71 9.19
CA ALA A 91 -0.61 11.21 9.54
C ALA A 91 -0.58 12.74 9.69
N CYS A 92 -1.30 13.46 8.83
CA CYS A 92 -1.29 14.93 8.77
C CYS A 92 -2.57 15.59 9.31
N GLY A 93 -3.68 14.85 9.29
CA GLY A 93 -4.99 15.32 9.72
C GLY A 93 -5.14 15.45 11.24
N MET A 94 -6.23 16.08 11.67
CA MET A 94 -6.57 16.14 13.11
C MET A 94 -7.19 14.85 13.64
N ASN A 95 -7.96 14.16 12.80
CA ASN A 95 -8.60 12.90 13.16
C ASN A 95 -7.62 11.74 12.93
N PRO A 96 -7.66 10.70 13.80
CA PRO A 96 -6.72 9.59 13.71
C PRO A 96 -6.97 8.73 12.48
N LEU A 97 -5.89 8.09 12.02
CA LEU A 97 -5.93 7.04 11.01
C LEU A 97 -5.74 5.69 11.69
N LEU A 98 -6.22 4.62 11.08
CA LEU A 98 -5.98 3.25 11.52
C LEU A 98 -5.38 2.47 10.34
N VAL A 99 -4.22 1.86 10.56
CA VAL A 99 -3.53 1.03 9.56
C VAL A 99 -3.64 -0.44 9.95
N ASP A 100 -4.04 -1.27 8.98
CA ASP A 100 -4.22 -2.73 9.11
C ASP A 100 -4.97 -3.14 10.39
N ASP A 101 -6.05 -2.40 10.70
CA ASP A 101 -6.96 -2.54 11.86
C ASP A 101 -6.32 -2.56 13.27
N SER A 102 -5.02 -2.30 13.37
CA SER A 102 -4.24 -2.53 14.58
C SER A 102 -3.42 -1.32 15.02
N GLN A 103 -2.94 -0.50 14.08
CA GLN A 103 -2.09 0.64 14.38
C GLN A 103 -2.84 1.96 14.19
N ALA A 104 -3.30 2.55 15.29
CA ALA A 104 -3.83 3.90 15.30
C ALA A 104 -2.69 4.93 15.21
N LEU A 105 -2.86 5.95 14.37
CA LEU A 105 -1.91 7.03 14.12
C LEU A 105 -2.58 8.38 14.45
N ALA A 106 -1.99 9.11 15.39
CA ALA A 106 -2.31 10.50 15.67
C ALA A 106 -1.55 11.44 14.72
N LYS A 107 -1.89 12.73 14.76
CA LYS A 107 -1.24 13.74 13.93
C LYS A 107 0.27 13.83 14.24
N GLY A 108 1.09 13.61 13.21
CA GLY A 108 2.56 13.61 13.31
C GLY A 108 3.17 12.21 13.38
N ASP A 109 2.37 11.16 13.60
CA ASP A 109 2.86 9.79 13.62
C ASP A 109 3.19 9.31 12.21
N GLU A 110 4.28 8.53 12.09
CA GLU A 110 4.77 7.97 10.84
C GLU A 110 4.91 6.44 10.96
N VAL A 111 4.47 5.70 9.93
CA VAL A 111 4.55 4.24 9.87
C VAL A 111 5.08 3.78 8.50
N MET A 112 5.78 2.65 8.46
CA MET A 112 6.14 2.00 7.20
C MET A 112 4.91 1.34 6.56
N LEU A 113 4.62 1.69 5.30
CA LEU A 113 3.44 1.24 4.57
C LEU A 113 3.81 0.09 3.62
N ARG A 114 3.00 -0.97 3.59
CA ARG A 114 3.22 -2.14 2.73
C ARG A 114 2.19 -2.19 1.60
N ASN A 115 2.58 -2.71 0.43
CA ASN A 115 1.62 -2.98 -0.64
C ASN A 115 0.50 -3.90 -0.15
N GLY A 116 -0.75 -3.49 -0.41
CA GLY A 116 -1.95 -4.18 0.05
C GLY A 116 -2.45 -3.77 1.44
N ALA A 117 -1.72 -2.91 2.18
CA ALA A 117 -2.14 -2.40 3.48
C ALA A 117 -3.43 -1.55 3.40
N GLU A 118 -4.20 -1.55 4.48
CA GLU A 118 -5.48 -0.85 4.58
C GLU A 118 -5.37 0.36 5.51
N ILE A 119 -5.87 1.50 5.04
CA ILE A 119 -5.85 2.79 5.74
C ILE A 119 -7.29 3.23 5.96
N ALA A 120 -7.73 3.23 7.21
CA ALA A 120 -9.05 3.71 7.61
C ALA A 120 -8.97 5.12 8.20
N PHE A 121 -9.87 6.00 7.74
CA PHE A 121 -10.09 7.32 8.28
C PHE A 121 -11.16 7.23 9.37
N MET A 122 -10.77 7.54 10.60
CA MET A 122 -11.66 7.46 11.75
C MET A 122 -12.29 8.82 12.04
N PHE A 123 -13.50 8.82 12.59
CA PHE A 123 -14.06 9.94 13.32
C PHE A 123 -14.77 9.41 14.57
N GLU A 124 -14.43 9.96 15.73
CA GLU A 124 -14.82 9.41 17.05
C GLU A 124 -14.46 7.91 17.16
N THR A 125 -15.45 7.03 17.06
CA THR A 125 -15.32 5.57 17.12
C THR A 125 -15.70 4.87 15.82
N LYS A 126 -15.95 5.61 14.74
CA LYS A 126 -16.47 5.10 13.45
C LYS A 126 -15.41 5.18 12.34
N VAL A 127 -15.37 4.15 11.50
CA VAL A 127 -14.65 4.18 10.22
C VAL A 127 -15.53 4.92 9.21
N LEU A 128 -15.09 6.08 8.72
CA LEU A 128 -15.79 6.81 7.66
C LEU A 128 -15.44 6.25 6.27
N LEU A 129 -14.15 6.03 6.04
CA LEU A 129 -13.60 5.65 4.75
C LEU A 129 -12.45 4.67 4.97
N ARG A 130 -12.36 3.62 4.14
CA ARG A 130 -11.20 2.71 4.11
C ARG A 130 -10.63 2.63 2.71
N LEU A 131 -9.32 2.81 2.60
CA LEU A 131 -8.58 2.75 1.35
C LEU A 131 -7.53 1.63 1.41
N ARG A 132 -7.30 0.91 0.30
CA ARG A 132 -6.20 -0.02 0.13
C ARG A 132 -5.05 0.63 -0.61
N PHE A 133 -3.86 0.57 -0.04
CA PHE A 133 -2.64 1.06 -0.66
C PHE A 133 -2.06 0.07 -1.66
N SER A 134 -1.60 0.57 -2.80
CA SER A 134 -0.79 -0.16 -3.76
C SER A 134 0.18 0.79 -4.46
N ALA A 135 1.44 0.40 -4.59
CA ALA A 135 2.44 1.14 -5.34
C ALA A 135 3.34 0.24 -6.17
N THR A 136 3.69 0.73 -7.36
CA THR A 136 4.63 0.11 -8.29
C THR A 136 5.78 1.08 -8.50
N PHE A 137 7.00 0.61 -8.29
CA PHE A 137 8.23 1.37 -8.51
C PHE A 137 9.05 0.72 -9.61
N PRO A 138 9.76 1.50 -10.44
CA PRO A 138 10.76 0.95 -11.33
C PRO A 138 11.81 0.22 -10.49
N SER A 139 11.97 -1.09 -10.71
CA SER A 139 13.04 -1.82 -10.03
C SER A 139 14.39 -1.32 -10.53
N PRO A 140 15.28 -0.78 -9.67
CA PRO A 140 16.58 -0.27 -10.09
C PRO A 140 17.53 -1.39 -10.57
N LEU A 141 17.15 -2.66 -10.43
CA LEU A 141 17.98 -3.83 -10.70
C LEU A 141 17.25 -4.87 -11.57
N ALA A 142 16.73 -4.42 -12.71
CA ALA A 142 16.45 -5.29 -13.85
C ALA A 142 17.60 -5.31 -14.89
N THR A 143 18.82 -4.91 -14.48
CA THR A 143 20.06 -5.14 -15.25
C THR A 143 20.40 -6.63 -15.21
N SER A 144 19.65 -7.42 -15.98
CA SER A 144 19.92 -8.84 -16.15
C SER A 144 21.34 -9.02 -16.68
N CYS A 145 22.13 -9.82 -15.97
CA CYS A 145 23.40 -10.28 -16.52
C CYS A 145 23.09 -11.00 -17.85
N PRO A 146 23.73 -10.65 -18.98
CA PRO A 146 23.64 -11.48 -20.18
C PRO A 146 24.30 -12.81 -19.85
N ARG A 147 23.49 -13.84 -19.53
CA ARG A 147 23.96 -15.18 -19.16
C ARG A 147 24.36 -15.94 -20.42
N THR A 148 25.43 -15.47 -21.04
CA THR A 148 26.01 -16.01 -22.27
C THR A 148 26.63 -17.39 -22.01
N SER A 149 25.82 -18.44 -22.13
CA SER A 149 26.06 -19.59 -23.05
C SER A 149 25.33 -20.89 -22.62
N PRO A 150 24.80 -21.67 -23.58
CA PRO A 150 24.44 -23.09 -23.44
C PRO A 150 25.60 -23.99 -23.98
N PRO A 151 25.47 -25.31 -24.28
CA PRO A 151 24.40 -26.29 -24.01
C PRO A 151 24.88 -27.63 -23.37
N LEU A 152 23.91 -28.51 -23.03
CA LEU A 152 23.94 -30.00 -23.05
C LEU A 152 25.16 -30.79 -22.48
N THR A 153 24.90 -31.58 -21.42
CA THR A 153 25.47 -32.93 -21.26
C THR A 153 24.45 -33.87 -20.59
N SER A 154 24.28 -35.09 -21.11
CA SER A 154 23.28 -36.07 -20.66
C SER A 154 23.91 -37.23 -19.86
N ALA A 155 23.34 -37.59 -18.70
CA ALA A 155 23.39 -38.90 -18.04
C ALA A 155 22.33 -38.90 -16.92
N SER A 156 21.24 -39.67 -16.99
CA SER A 156 21.13 -41.13 -16.77
C SER A 156 21.22 -41.54 -15.28
N THR A 157 20.05 -41.86 -14.72
CA THR A 157 19.74 -43.04 -13.88
C THR A 157 20.69 -43.41 -12.73
N ASP A 158 20.19 -43.37 -11.49
CA ASP A 158 19.90 -44.63 -10.76
C ASP A 158 18.85 -44.45 -9.65
N ALA A 159 18.37 -45.57 -9.09
CA ALA A 159 17.28 -45.64 -8.13
C ALA A 159 17.79 -45.79 -6.68
N GLY A 160 17.04 -45.24 -5.71
CA GLY A 160 17.40 -45.28 -4.29
C GLY A 160 16.18 -45.36 -3.39
N SER A 161 15.68 -46.58 -3.17
CA SER A 161 14.57 -46.86 -2.25
C SER A 161 15.02 -46.95 -0.79
N ASN A 162 14.04 -46.85 0.11
CA ASN A 162 14.01 -47.25 1.53
C ASN A 162 14.30 -46.17 2.59
N GLY A 163 13.47 -46.16 3.63
CA GLY A 163 13.65 -45.31 4.81
C GLY A 163 12.40 -45.16 5.69
N ALA A 164 11.67 -46.25 5.98
CA ALA A 164 10.55 -46.18 6.92
C ALA A 164 11.07 -45.96 8.36
N GLY A 165 10.51 -44.99 9.07
CA GLY A 165 10.81 -44.71 10.48
C GLY A 165 9.54 -44.30 11.23
N ALA A 166 9.01 -45.23 12.04
CA ALA A 166 7.87 -45.02 12.94
C ALA A 166 8.34 -44.91 14.42
N CYS A 167 7.39 -44.73 15.36
CA CYS A 167 7.55 -44.49 16.83
C CYS A 167 8.03 -43.05 17.19
N SER A 168 7.81 -42.42 18.36
CA SER A 168 6.92 -42.59 19.55
C SER A 168 7.18 -41.39 20.51
N SER A 169 6.34 -40.97 21.48
CA SER A 169 4.96 -41.25 21.91
C SER A 169 4.44 -40.09 22.80
N VAL A 170 3.14 -40.05 23.13
CA VAL A 170 2.55 -39.24 24.24
C VAL A 170 3.03 -39.74 25.62
N PRO A 171 3.21 -38.86 26.65
CA PRO A 171 2.15 -38.39 27.59
C PRO A 171 2.26 -36.87 27.93
N SER A 172 1.25 -36.10 28.38
CA SER A 172 0.39 -36.16 29.59
C SER A 172 1.11 -35.97 30.94
N ALA A 173 1.16 -34.71 31.41
CA ALA A 173 1.25 -34.19 32.79
C ALA A 173 1.17 -32.63 32.69
N ASP A 174 0.55 -31.86 33.58
CA ASP A 174 -0.22 -32.09 34.83
C ASP A 174 -1.46 -31.16 34.79
#